data_AF-A0A4V2SC76-F1
#
_entry.id   AF-A0A4V2SC76-F1
#
_cell.length_a   1.000
_cell.length_b   1.000
_cell.length_c   1.000
_cell.angle_alpha   90.00
_cell.angle_beta   90.00
_cell.angle_gamma   90.00
#
_symmetry.space_group_name_H-M   'P 1'
#
loop_
_entity.id
_entity.type
_entity.pdbx_description
1 polymer ?
#
loop_
_entity_poly.entity_id
_entity_poly.type
_entity_poly.pdbx_seq_one_letter_code
_entity_poly.pdbx_strand_id
1 'polypeptide(L)' 'MGISKRGDHYLRKLLVHGARAVIRHAKNRDDGLSQWLKELSSRKHVNVVTVALANKTARVAWAVVHNDAAYDPALVAGC' A
#
# COMPACT_ATOMS: atom_id res chain seq x y z
N MET A 1 -19.92 8.58 14.20
CA MET A 1 -18.83 8.45 13.20
C MET A 1 -17.77 7.56 13.83
N GLY A 2 -17.71 6.29 13.44
CA GLY A 2 -16.87 5.30 14.11
C GLY A 2 -16.41 4.22 13.16
N ILE A 3 -15.40 3.47 13.59
CA ILE A 3 -14.86 2.32 12.87
C ILE A 3 -15.97 1.26 12.81
N SER A 4 -16.50 1.01 11.62
CA SER A 4 -17.51 -0.04 11.42
C SER A 4 -16.84 -1.41 11.35
N LYS A 5 -17.62 -2.50 11.33
CA LYS A 5 -17.09 -3.85 11.02
C LYS A 5 -16.39 -3.90 9.64
N ARG A 6 -16.71 -2.96 8.74
CA ARG A 6 -16.03 -2.76 7.44
C ARG A 6 -14.84 -1.80 7.53
N GLY A 7 -14.49 -1.31 8.71
CA GLY A 7 -13.48 -0.27 8.95
C GLY A 7 -13.99 1.14 8.70
N ASP A 8 -13.04 2.06 8.53
CA ASP A 8 -13.26 3.49 8.25
C ASP A 8 -13.13 3.78 6.73
N HIS A 9 -14.16 4.41 6.16
CA HIS A 9 -14.19 4.72 4.73
C HIS A 9 -13.23 5.86 4.33
N TYR A 10 -13.02 6.84 5.21
CA TYR A 10 -12.09 7.94 5.00
C TYR A 10 -10.65 7.43 4.98
N LEU A 11 -10.28 6.58 5.94
CA LEU A 11 -8.96 5.96 5.99
C LEU A 11 -8.66 5.16 4.71
N ARG A 12 -9.62 4.34 4.25
CA ARG A 12 -9.47 3.60 2.98
C ARG A 12 -9.23 4.55 1.81
N LYS A 13 -9.98 5.66 1.76
CA LYS A 13 -9.84 6.65 0.68
C LYS A 13 -8.45 7.27 0.69
N LEU A 14 -7.93 7.65 1.87
CA LEU A 14 -6.58 8.19 2.02
C LEU A 14 -5.50 7.19 1.56
N LEU A 15 -5.60 5.93 1.98
CA LEU A 15 -4.66 4.88 1.59
C LEU A 15 -4.65 4.67 0.07
N VAL A 16 -5.83 4.69 -0.58
CA VAL A 16 -5.94 4.57 -2.03
C VAL A 16 -5.31 5.78 -2.75
N HIS A 17 -5.55 7.00 -2.27
CA HIS A 17 -4.93 8.19 -2.85
C HIS A 17 -3.40 8.18 -2.70
N GLY A 18 -2.91 7.81 -1.51
CA GLY A 18 -1.47 7.63 -1.26
C GLY A 18 -0.85 6.58 -2.19
N ALA A 19 -1.51 5.43 -2.36
CA ALA A 19 -1.07 4.39 -3.27
C ALA A 19 -0.97 4.88 -4.73
N ARG A 20 -1.92 5.72 -5.21
CA ARG A 20 -1.83 6.31 -6.55
C ARG A 20 -0.61 7.22 -6.71
N ALA A 21 -0.28 8.00 -5.67
CA ALA A 21 0.90 8.86 -5.68
C ALA A 21 2.20 8.03 -5.71
N VAL A 22 2.28 6.96 -4.91
CA VAL A 22 3.43 6.04 -4.91
C VAL A 22 3.60 5.37 -6.27
N ILE A 23 2.53 4.83 -6.86
CA ILE A 23 2.58 4.19 -8.19
C ILE A 23 3.06 5.17 -9.27
N ARG A 24 2.64 6.44 -9.20
CA ARG A 24 3.11 7.47 -10.13
C ARG A 24 4.62 7.69 -10.01
N HIS A 25 5.16 7.70 -8.79
CA HIS A 25 6.60 7.90 -8.56
C HIS A 25 7.43 6.63 -8.76
N ALA A 26 6.85 5.44 -8.58
CA ALA A 26 7.52 4.15 -8.76
C ALA A 26 8.03 3.92 -10.19
N LYS A 27 7.44 4.59 -11.20
CA LYS A 27 7.92 4.51 -12.58
C LYS A 27 9.38 4.92 -12.75
N ASN A 28 9.85 5.88 -11.94
CA ASN A 28 11.18 6.47 -12.05
C ASN A 28 12.14 6.01 -10.94
N ARG A 29 11.76 4.99 -10.16
CA ARG A 29 12.58 4.45 -9.06
C ARG A 29 12.87 2.98 -9.30
N ASP A 30 13.91 2.46 -8.66
CA ASP A 30 14.35 1.08 -8.84
C ASP A 30 14.50 0.29 -7.55
N ASP A 31 13.83 0.75 -6.49
CA ASP A 31 13.68 0.02 -5.23
C ASP A 31 12.77 -1.21 -5.38
N GLY A 32 12.92 -2.20 -4.50
CA GLY A 32 12.18 -3.47 -4.56
C GLY A 32 10.66 -3.30 -4.61
N LEU A 33 10.11 -2.30 -3.91
CA LEU A 33 8.69 -1.95 -4.00
C LEU A 33 8.32 -1.46 -5.41
N SER A 34 9.13 -0.58 -5.99
CA SER A 34 8.90 -0.07 -7.35
C SER A 34 8.99 -1.17 -8.40
N GLN A 35 9.93 -2.12 -8.26
CA GLN A 35 10.03 -3.29 -9.14
C GLN A 35 8.77 -4.16 -9.03
N TRP A 36 8.34 -4.50 -7.82
CA TRP A 36 7.09 -5.23 -7.58
C TRP A 36 5.87 -4.52 -8.18
N LEU A 37 5.78 -3.19 -8.02
CA LEU A 37 4.70 -2.38 -8.61
C LEU A 37 4.74 -2.37 -10.14
N LYS A 38 5.94 -2.29 -10.75
CA LYS A 38 6.11 -2.37 -12.22
C LYS A 38 5.67 -3.73 -12.75
N GLU A 39 6.09 -4.83 -12.11
CA GLU A 39 5.70 -6.20 -12.47
C GLU A 39 4.22 -6.50 -12.26
N LEU A 40 3.61 -5.92 -11.23
CA LEU A 40 2.17 -6.07 -11.01
C LEU A 40 1.37 -5.24 -12.02
N SER A 41 1.86 -4.04 -12.36
CA SER A 41 1.26 -3.15 -13.36
C SER A 41 1.36 -3.68 -14.78
N SER A 42 2.35 -4.52 -15.10
CA SER A 42 2.43 -5.17 -16.41
C SER A 42 1.36 -6.26 -16.60
N ARG A 43 0.86 -6.84 -15.51
CA ARG A 43 -0.10 -7.96 -15.53
C ARG A 43 -1.53 -7.57 -15.14
N LYS A 44 -1.73 -6.43 -14.46
CA LYS A 44 -3.02 -6.02 -13.88
C LYS A 44 -3.32 -4.54 -14.15
N HIS A 45 -4.60 -4.22 -14.21
CA HIS A 45 -5.08 -2.84 -14.37
C HIS A 45 -4.66 -1.96 -13.18
N VAL A 46 -4.32 -0.69 -13.45
CA VAL A 46 -3.77 0.26 -12.46
C VAL A 46 -4.63 0.42 -11.19
N ASN A 47 -5.95 0.35 -11.29
CA ASN A 47 -6.83 0.42 -10.12
C ASN A 47 -6.68 -0.81 -9.21
N VAL A 48 -6.45 -1.99 -9.79
CA VAL A 48 -6.19 -3.22 -9.01
C VAL A 48 -4.85 -3.10 -8.29
N VAL A 49 -3.81 -2.63 -8.98
CA VAL A 49 -2.49 -2.37 -8.39
C VAL A 49 -2.59 -1.36 -7.24
N THR A 50 -3.35 -0.28 -7.45
CA THR A 50 -3.57 0.76 -6.43
C THR A 50 -4.20 0.18 -5.17
N VAL A 51 -5.28 -0.60 -5.32
CA VAL A 51 -5.97 -1.22 -4.17
C VAL A 51 -5.09 -2.28 -3.51
N ALA A 52 -4.30 -3.03 -4.29
CA ALA A 52 -3.35 -3.99 -3.74
C ALA A 52 -2.29 -3.31 -2.88
N LEU A 53 -1.71 -2.21 -3.36
CA LEU A 53 -0.74 -1.41 -2.59
C LEU A 53 -1.36 -0.79 -1.33
N ALA A 54 -2.58 -0.25 -1.44
CA ALA A 54 -3.32 0.27 -0.29
C ALA A 54 -3.59 -0.82 0.76
N ASN A 55 -3.93 -2.04 0.33
CA ASN A 55 -4.11 -3.17 1.25
C ASN A 55 -2.78 -3.63 1.87
N LYS A 56 -1.68 -3.66 1.11
CA LYS A 56 -0.35 -4.02 1.63
C LYS A 56 0.09 -3.04 2.71
N THR A 57 0.00 -1.74 2.42
CA THR A 57 0.33 -0.66 3.37
C THR A 57 -0.57 -0.67 4.60
N ALA A 58 -1.88 -0.93 4.45
CA ALA A 58 -2.79 -1.08 5.59
C ALA A 58 -2.38 -2.23 6.53
N ARG A 59 -1.98 -3.38 5.99
CA ARG A 59 -1.52 -4.52 6.80
C ARG A 59 -0.21 -4.21 7.53
N VAL A 60 0.72 -3.53 6.87
CA VAL A 60 1.97 -3.10 7.52
C VAL A 60 1.69 -2.10 8.63
N ALA A 61 0.84 -1.09 8.39
CA ALA A 61 0.43 -0.14 9.42
C ALA A 61 -0.26 -0.84 10.61
N TRP A 62 -1.13 -1.81 10.34
CA TRP A 62 -1.74 -2.61 11.40
C TRP A 62 -0.72 -3.42 12.18
N ALA A 63 0.24 -4.08 11.52
CA ALA A 63 1.28 -4.84 12.19
C ALA A 63 2.19 -3.95 13.06
N VAL A 64 2.53 -2.76 12.56
CA VAL A 64 3.32 -1.75 13.31
C VAL A 64 2.57 -1.32 14.57
N VAL A 65 1.31 -0.92 14.44
CA VAL A 65 0.50 -0.45 15.58
C VAL A 65 0.17 -1.58 16.55
N HIS A 66 -0.15 -2.77 16.05
CA HIS A 66 -0.55 -3.91 16.89
C HIS A 66 0.61 -4.49 17.69
N ASN A 67 1.81 -4.53 17.11
CA ASN A 67 2.99 -5.07 17.77
C ASN A 67 3.85 -4.01 18.48
N ASP A 68 3.40 -2.75 18.51
CA ASP A 68 4.18 -1.60 18.98
C ASP A 68 5.62 -1.57 18.40
N ALA A 69 5.72 -1.97 17.13
CA ALA A 69 6.99 -2.16 16.45
C ALA A 69 7.37 -0.90 15.65
N ALA A 70 8.67 -0.68 15.45
CA ALA A 70 9.13 0.34 14.51
C ALA A 70 8.75 -0.04 13.07
N TYR A 71 8.45 0.97 12.24
CA TYR A 71 8.22 0.75 10.82
C TYR A 71 9.48 0.24 10.13
N ASP A 72 9.36 -0.92 9.49
CA ASP A 72 10.40 -1.50 8.65
C ASP A 72 9.99 -1.39 7.16
N PRO A 73 10.73 -0.62 6.33
CA PRO A 73 10.44 -0.51 4.91
C PRO A 73 10.52 -1.85 4.14
N ALA A 74 11.25 -2.85 4.67
CA ALA A 74 11.30 -4.18 4.09
C ALA A 74 9.92 -4.88 4.10
N LEU A 75 9.04 -4.56 5.06
CA LEU A 75 7.68 -5.13 5.10
C LEU A 75 6.81 -4.71 3.92
N VAL A 76 7.10 -3.54 3.33
CA VAL A 76 6.40 -3.04 2.15
C VAL A 76 7.11 -3.49 0.87
N ALA A 77 8.44 -3.58 0.87
CA ALA A 77 9.22 -3.96 -0.31
C ALA A 77 9.33 -5.49 -0.55
N GLY A 78 9.34 -6.30 0.50
CA GLY A 78 9.57 -7.75 0.43
C GLY A 78 8.28 -8.55 0.42
N CYS A 79 7.79 -8.89 -0.77
CA CYS A 79 6.99 -10.09 -1.09
C CYS A 79 7.03 -10.29 -2.60
#